data_AF-A0A382FPX2-F1
#
_entry.id   AF-A0A382FPX2-F1
#
_cell.length_a   1.000
_cell.length_b   1.000
_cell.length_c   1.000
_cell.angle_alpha   90.00
_cell.angle_beta   90.00
_cell.angle_gamma   90.00
#
_symmetry.space_group_name_H-M   'P 1'
#
loop_
_entity.id
_entity.type
_entity.pdbx_description
1 polymer ?
#
loop_
_entity_poly.entity_id
_entity_poly.type
_entity_poly.pdbx_seq_one_letter_code
_entity_poly.pdbx_strand_id
1 'polypeptide(L)'
;MITGEYAHTRKVPGIEYRMSPAERTVADEFNEAGYETIYVGKWHLDGGHGRMGSAVQCGRTKVLPTHQGRWEKWFGFELRNGPFDTYYFEDDDPEPRPVPGYQTDGLCNIAMQYLGEGRDASRPFCTVISVEPPHDPFEAPETLQAAWEAREISLPDNFTPADTEQRKQFILARKRYYAMVENVDWNVGRITTFLKEKHLEDNTVVMFLSDHGELNGSHGLRGKQWPFEESVGIPLIVYDPNAQNSGASLDDPVATEDLFPTTLGLAGLTPRNELPGTDLTDLIHGRCSRLPREGVMLEFVAEL
;
A
#
# COMPACT_ATOMS: atom_id res chain seq x y z
N MET A 1 -7.39 5.53 -4.24
CA MET A 1 -6.58 4.44 -4.84
C MET A 1 -7.41 3.43 -5.63
N ILE A 2 -8.08 2.46 -5.00
CA ILE A 2 -8.70 1.30 -5.69
C ILE A 2 -9.84 1.68 -6.67
N THR A 3 -10.53 2.78 -6.43
CA THR A 3 -11.63 3.30 -7.27
C THR A 3 -11.24 4.49 -8.14
N GLY A 4 -10.07 5.11 -7.91
CA GLY A 4 -9.66 6.36 -8.57
C GLY A 4 -10.47 7.60 -8.17
N GLU A 5 -11.37 7.47 -7.19
CA GLU A 5 -12.35 8.48 -6.80
C GLU A 5 -12.06 9.04 -5.41
N TYR A 6 -12.44 10.30 -5.19
CA TYR A 6 -12.31 10.96 -3.89
C TYR A 6 -13.23 10.36 -2.82
N ALA A 7 -12.77 10.38 -1.57
CA ALA A 7 -13.50 9.82 -0.43
C ALA A 7 -14.89 10.45 -0.24
N HIS A 8 -15.01 11.78 -0.40
CA HIS A 8 -16.31 12.47 -0.27
C HIS A 8 -17.33 12.06 -1.35
N THR A 9 -16.87 11.68 -2.55
CA THR A 9 -17.78 11.23 -3.62
C THR A 9 -18.27 9.81 -3.38
N ARG A 10 -17.43 8.95 -2.77
CA ARG A 10 -17.75 7.56 -2.46
C ARG A 10 -18.40 7.36 -1.09
N LYS A 11 -18.44 8.41 -0.26
CA LYS A 11 -18.98 8.38 1.11
C LYS A 11 -18.28 7.33 1.99
N VAL A 12 -16.96 7.21 1.82
CA VAL A 12 -16.09 6.37 2.65
C VAL A 12 -15.08 7.29 3.37
N PRO A 13 -15.51 8.09 4.36
CA PRO A 13 -14.68 9.11 4.99
C PRO A 13 -13.66 8.56 6.00
N GLY A 14 -13.80 7.31 6.44
CA GLY A 14 -13.02 6.75 7.53
C GLY A 14 -13.08 5.22 7.61
N ILE A 15 -12.35 4.67 8.57
CA ILE A 15 -12.08 3.22 8.68
C ILE A 15 -13.31 2.38 9.02
N GLU A 16 -14.36 2.96 9.60
CA GLU A 16 -15.62 2.25 9.90
C GLU A 16 -16.53 2.11 8.69
N TYR A 17 -16.23 2.81 7.60
CA TYR A 17 -17.10 2.90 6.44
C TYR A 17 -16.69 1.86 5.39
N ARG A 18 -17.70 1.20 4.84
CA ARG A 18 -17.50 0.16 3.83
C ARG A 18 -17.56 0.73 2.43
N MET A 19 -16.64 0.30 1.56
CA MET A 19 -16.76 0.53 0.12
C MET A 19 -17.99 -0.22 -0.41
N SER A 20 -18.86 0.48 -1.15
CA SER A 20 -20.00 -0.16 -1.79
C SER A 20 -19.51 -1.26 -2.74
N PRO A 21 -20.08 -2.49 -2.69
CA PRO A 21 -19.70 -3.56 -3.61
C PRO A 21 -20.05 -3.24 -5.08
N ALA A 22 -20.84 -2.19 -5.33
CA ALA A 22 -21.15 -1.70 -6.68
C ALA A 22 -20.09 -0.74 -7.24
N GLU A 23 -19.14 -0.23 -6.43
CA GLU A 23 -18.07 0.64 -6.93
C GLU A 23 -17.19 -0.12 -7.90
N ARG A 24 -16.94 0.43 -9.09
CA ARG A 24 -15.96 -0.12 -10.04
C ARG A 24 -14.55 0.08 -9.50
N THR A 25 -13.72 -0.95 -9.61
CA THR A 25 -12.35 -0.95 -9.10
C THR A 25 -11.36 -1.09 -10.26
N VAL A 26 -10.07 -0.86 -9.96
CA VAL A 26 -9.00 -1.07 -10.93
C VAL A 26 -8.95 -2.52 -11.42
N ALA A 27 -9.36 -3.48 -10.57
CA ALA A 27 -9.42 -4.89 -10.95
C ALA A 27 -10.45 -5.15 -12.06
N ASP A 28 -11.59 -4.45 -12.09
CA ASP A 28 -12.56 -4.60 -13.19
C ASP A 28 -11.97 -4.27 -14.55
N GLU A 29 -11.25 -3.16 -14.62
CA GLU A 29 -10.67 -2.64 -15.85
C GLU A 29 -9.60 -3.61 -16.38
N PHE A 30 -8.78 -4.16 -15.49
CA PHE A 30 -7.79 -5.17 -15.82
C PHE A 30 -8.43 -6.51 -16.22
N ASN A 31 -9.44 -6.99 -15.48
CA ASN A 31 -10.15 -8.24 -15.80
C ASN A 31 -10.82 -8.15 -17.18
N GLU A 32 -11.49 -7.03 -17.48
CA GLU A 32 -12.13 -6.79 -18.79
C GLU A 32 -11.08 -6.70 -19.93
N ALA A 33 -9.86 -6.28 -19.63
CA ALA A 33 -8.72 -6.28 -20.56
C ALA A 33 -8.00 -7.64 -20.66
N GLY A 34 -8.47 -8.68 -19.96
CA GLY A 34 -7.92 -10.03 -20.00
C GLY A 34 -6.74 -10.29 -19.06
N TYR A 35 -6.40 -9.34 -18.19
CA TYR A 35 -5.39 -9.53 -17.15
C TYR A 35 -5.91 -10.46 -16.07
N GLU A 36 -5.02 -11.26 -15.50
CA GLU A 36 -5.27 -11.94 -14.23
C GLU A 36 -4.97 -10.97 -13.08
N THR A 37 -5.98 -10.66 -12.26
CA THR A 37 -5.85 -9.73 -11.13
C THR A 37 -5.67 -10.48 -9.82
N ILE A 38 -4.62 -10.11 -9.07
CA ILE A 38 -4.21 -10.82 -7.85
C ILE A 38 -4.06 -9.82 -6.70
N TYR A 39 -4.74 -10.08 -5.58
CA TYR A 39 -4.62 -9.27 -4.37
C TYR A 39 -4.05 -10.08 -3.21
N VAL A 40 -3.03 -9.54 -2.54
CA VAL A 40 -2.37 -10.19 -1.40
C VAL A 40 -2.27 -9.21 -0.24
N GLY A 41 -2.90 -9.52 0.90
CA GLY A 41 -2.75 -8.78 2.14
C GLY A 41 -3.94 -7.91 2.59
N LYS A 42 -3.65 -6.77 3.21
CA LYS A 42 -4.64 -5.90 3.88
C LYS A 42 -5.57 -5.24 2.88
N TRP A 43 -6.87 -5.32 3.14
CA TRP A 43 -7.93 -4.70 2.33
C TRP A 43 -8.41 -3.34 2.85
N HIS A 44 -8.85 -3.31 4.11
CA HIS A 44 -9.35 -2.14 4.83
C HIS A 44 -10.49 -1.37 4.14
N LEU A 45 -11.33 -2.06 3.36
CA LEU A 45 -12.47 -1.49 2.65
C LEU A 45 -13.79 -2.22 2.97
N ASP A 46 -13.80 -3.17 3.90
CA ASP A 46 -14.99 -3.89 4.39
C ASP A 46 -15.61 -3.25 5.67
N GLY A 47 -15.09 -2.10 6.09
CA GLY A 47 -15.56 -1.30 7.23
C GLY A 47 -14.89 -1.62 8.57
N GLY A 48 -13.80 -2.37 8.55
CA GLY A 48 -12.87 -2.57 9.66
C GLY A 48 -13.50 -2.64 11.06
N HIS A 49 -13.01 -1.80 11.96
CA HIS A 49 -13.44 -1.75 13.36
C HIS A 49 -14.94 -1.42 13.54
N GLY A 50 -15.54 -0.66 12.62
CA GLY A 50 -16.97 -0.33 12.69
C GLY A 50 -17.86 -1.57 12.58
N ARG A 51 -17.42 -2.57 11.79
CA ARG A 51 -18.15 -3.82 11.58
C ARG A 51 -17.73 -4.93 12.54
N MET A 52 -16.43 -5.05 12.85
CA MET A 52 -15.88 -6.17 13.62
C MET A 52 -15.38 -5.79 15.03
N GLY A 53 -15.43 -4.53 15.45
CA GLY A 53 -15.08 -4.08 16.80
C GLY A 53 -13.60 -4.12 17.21
N SER A 54 -12.75 -4.91 16.55
CA SER A 54 -11.30 -4.98 16.82
C SER A 54 -10.49 -5.43 15.61
N ALA A 55 -9.23 -5.00 15.51
CA ALA A 55 -8.30 -5.49 14.48
C ALA A 55 -8.08 -7.01 14.53
N VAL A 56 -8.16 -7.63 15.72
CA VAL A 56 -8.08 -9.09 15.86
C VAL A 56 -9.26 -9.77 15.17
N GLN A 57 -10.48 -9.28 15.40
CA GLN A 57 -11.66 -9.82 14.73
C GLN A 57 -11.66 -9.51 13.22
N CYS A 58 -11.18 -8.34 12.80
CA CYS A 58 -11.00 -8.01 11.38
C CYS A 58 -10.10 -9.05 10.69
N GLY A 59 -8.94 -9.37 11.29
CA GLY A 59 -7.99 -10.37 10.79
C GLY A 59 -8.40 -11.83 10.95
N ARG A 60 -9.62 -12.09 11.45
CA ARG A 60 -10.21 -13.44 11.60
C ARG A 60 -11.58 -13.56 10.94
N THR A 61 -12.07 -12.50 10.31
CA THR A 61 -13.35 -12.46 9.63
C THR A 61 -13.12 -12.38 8.14
N LYS A 62 -13.67 -13.34 7.39
CA LYS A 62 -13.60 -13.33 5.94
C LYS A 62 -14.27 -12.07 5.37
N VAL A 63 -13.58 -11.40 4.45
CA VAL A 63 -14.17 -10.42 3.53
C VAL A 63 -14.99 -11.20 2.51
N LEU A 64 -16.29 -10.96 2.44
CA LEU A 64 -17.15 -11.70 1.52
C LEU A 64 -16.73 -11.44 0.06
N PRO A 65 -16.86 -12.42 -0.86
CA PRO A 65 -16.44 -12.25 -2.26
C PRO A 65 -17.01 -11.00 -2.93
N THR A 66 -18.25 -10.61 -2.60
CA THR A 66 -18.88 -9.39 -3.11
C THR A 66 -18.19 -8.09 -2.70
N HIS A 67 -17.37 -8.11 -1.65
CA HIS A 67 -16.65 -6.97 -1.09
C HIS A 67 -15.14 -7.04 -1.29
N GLN A 68 -14.63 -8.06 -1.99
CA GLN A 68 -13.21 -8.21 -2.33
C GLN A 68 -12.81 -7.40 -3.57
N GLY A 69 -13.58 -6.38 -3.97
CA GLY A 69 -13.24 -5.51 -5.09
C GLY A 69 -13.08 -6.20 -6.45
N ARG A 70 -13.61 -7.42 -6.62
CA ARG A 70 -13.56 -8.24 -7.86
C ARG A 70 -12.15 -8.61 -8.34
N TRP A 71 -11.20 -8.72 -7.43
CA TRP A 71 -9.93 -9.40 -7.73
C TRP A 71 -10.22 -10.87 -8.08
N GLU A 72 -9.66 -11.37 -9.20
CA GLU A 72 -9.86 -12.76 -9.63
C GLU A 72 -9.24 -13.76 -8.66
N LYS A 73 -8.05 -13.43 -8.14
CA LYS A 73 -7.39 -14.18 -7.10
C LYS A 73 -7.22 -13.34 -5.84
N TRP A 74 -7.68 -13.87 -4.72
CA TRP A 74 -7.67 -13.20 -3.43
C TRP A 74 -6.89 -13.99 -2.39
N PHE A 75 -5.88 -13.35 -1.80
CA PHE A 75 -5.13 -13.80 -0.63
C PHE A 75 -5.12 -12.71 0.43
N GLY A 76 -6.31 -12.27 0.84
CA GLY A 76 -6.47 -11.05 1.61
C GLY A 76 -7.17 -11.23 2.95
N PHE A 77 -7.08 -10.18 3.76
CA PHE A 77 -7.77 -10.02 5.03
C PHE A 77 -8.15 -8.55 5.21
N GLU A 78 -9.12 -8.26 6.08
CA GLU A 78 -9.58 -6.88 6.23
C GLU A 78 -8.51 -5.98 6.86
N LEU A 79 -8.05 -6.32 8.06
CA LEU A 79 -7.07 -5.53 8.82
C LEU A 79 -6.46 -6.40 9.91
N ARG A 80 -5.14 -6.36 10.11
CA ARG A 80 -4.47 -7.01 11.24
C ARG A 80 -3.10 -6.38 11.56
N ASN A 81 -3.10 -5.32 12.36
CA ASN A 81 -1.87 -4.63 12.79
C ASN A 81 -0.75 -5.49 13.42
N GLY A 82 -1.01 -6.74 13.86
CA GLY A 82 -0.01 -7.57 14.54
C GLY A 82 0.80 -8.41 13.54
N PRO A 83 2.08 -8.07 13.28
CA PRO A 83 2.80 -8.62 12.14
C PRO A 83 3.21 -10.09 12.31
N PHE A 84 3.14 -10.65 13.52
CA PHE A 84 3.38 -12.07 13.80
C PHE A 84 2.10 -12.89 14.02
N ASP A 85 0.93 -12.25 13.93
CA ASP A 85 -0.36 -12.87 14.21
C ASP A 85 -1.39 -12.49 13.13
N THR A 86 -0.96 -12.64 11.87
CA THR A 86 -1.78 -12.34 10.69
C THR A 86 -2.26 -13.61 10.04
N TYR A 87 -3.52 -13.60 9.60
CA TYR A 87 -4.14 -14.67 8.84
C TYR A 87 -4.75 -14.06 7.59
N TYR A 88 -4.78 -14.82 6.50
CA TYR A 88 -5.41 -14.44 5.24
C TYR A 88 -6.49 -15.46 4.86
N PHE A 89 -7.41 -15.05 4.00
CA PHE A 89 -8.40 -15.92 3.37
C PHE A 89 -8.04 -16.09 1.90
N GLU A 90 -8.22 -17.29 1.36
CA GLU A 90 -8.02 -17.56 -0.06
C GLU A 90 -9.37 -17.61 -0.76
N ASP A 91 -9.62 -16.67 -1.67
CA ASP A 91 -10.88 -16.54 -2.42
C ASP A 91 -12.13 -16.59 -1.52
N ASP A 92 -12.99 -17.59 -1.72
CA ASP A 92 -14.21 -17.82 -0.95
C ASP A 92 -14.05 -18.86 0.16
N ASP A 93 -12.84 -19.40 0.39
CA ASP A 93 -12.55 -20.33 1.47
C ASP A 93 -12.82 -19.65 2.83
N PRO A 94 -13.78 -20.16 3.64
CA PRO A 94 -14.07 -19.59 4.96
C PRO A 94 -12.98 -19.86 5.99
N GLU A 95 -12.02 -20.75 5.73
CA GLU A 95 -10.98 -21.10 6.70
C GLU A 95 -9.79 -20.13 6.61
N PRO A 96 -9.47 -19.39 7.68
CA PRO A 96 -8.32 -18.50 7.68
C PRO A 96 -7.00 -19.30 7.72
N ARG A 97 -6.04 -18.89 6.90
CA ARG A 97 -4.69 -19.46 6.83
C ARG A 97 -3.69 -18.53 7.51
N PRO A 98 -2.81 -19.01 8.40
CA PRO A 98 -1.81 -18.14 9.02
C PRO A 98 -0.82 -17.64 7.96
N VAL A 99 -0.47 -16.35 8.02
CA VAL A 99 0.65 -15.79 7.27
C VAL A 99 1.95 -16.30 7.94
N PRO A 100 2.81 -17.05 7.25
CA PRO A 100 4.00 -17.61 7.88
C PRO A 100 5.04 -16.53 8.22
N GLY A 101 5.55 -16.55 9.45
CA GLY A 101 6.62 -15.66 9.88
C GLY A 101 6.16 -14.21 10.08
N TYR A 102 7.01 -13.26 9.67
CA TYR A 102 6.67 -11.84 9.71
C TYR A 102 5.74 -11.50 8.53
N GLN A 103 4.72 -10.68 8.77
CA GLN A 103 3.63 -10.44 7.82
C GLN A 103 4.12 -10.06 6.41
N THR A 104 5.03 -9.09 6.31
CA THR A 104 5.61 -8.68 5.02
C THR A 104 6.27 -9.85 4.30
N ASP A 105 7.10 -10.64 5.00
CA ASP A 105 7.80 -11.78 4.43
C ASP A 105 6.82 -12.82 3.89
N GLY A 106 5.81 -13.16 4.70
CA GLY A 106 4.81 -14.17 4.37
C GLY A 106 3.90 -13.74 3.20
N LEU A 107 3.46 -12.49 3.17
CA LEU A 107 2.64 -11.96 2.07
C LEU A 107 3.44 -11.89 0.77
N CYS A 108 4.70 -11.44 0.81
CA CYS A 108 5.57 -11.46 -0.38
C CYS A 108 5.82 -12.90 -0.86
N ASN A 109 5.98 -13.88 0.05
CA ASN A 109 6.11 -15.29 -0.33
C ASN A 109 4.86 -15.82 -1.06
N ILE A 110 3.67 -15.54 -0.53
CA ILE A 110 2.40 -15.95 -1.13
C ILE A 110 2.28 -15.37 -2.54
N ALA A 111 2.57 -14.07 -2.71
CA ALA A 111 2.54 -13.41 -4.01
C ALA A 111 3.52 -14.04 -5.01
N MET A 112 4.79 -14.22 -4.63
CA MET A 112 5.81 -14.82 -5.50
C MET A 112 5.50 -16.28 -5.84
N GLN A 113 4.97 -17.06 -4.89
CA GLN A 113 4.56 -18.44 -5.13
C GLN A 113 3.44 -18.50 -6.17
N TYR A 114 2.39 -17.68 -6.00
CA TYR A 114 1.27 -17.66 -6.95
C TYR A 114 1.70 -17.16 -8.33
N LEU A 115 2.49 -16.09 -8.41
CA LEU A 115 3.03 -15.58 -9.68
C LEU A 115 3.95 -16.58 -10.39
N GLY A 116 4.64 -17.44 -9.64
CA GLY A 116 5.59 -18.40 -10.17
C GLY A 116 4.97 -19.74 -10.60
N GLU A 117 3.87 -20.14 -9.96
CA GLU A 117 3.33 -21.51 -10.07
C GLU A 117 1.81 -21.57 -10.29
N GLY A 118 1.05 -20.57 -9.80
CA GLY A 118 -0.41 -20.59 -9.77
C GLY A 118 -1.10 -19.83 -10.90
N ARG A 119 -0.45 -18.80 -11.46
CA ARG A 119 -1.04 -17.95 -12.51
C ARG A 119 -1.09 -18.61 -13.88
N ASP A 120 -2.00 -18.15 -14.74
CA ASP A 120 -1.98 -18.45 -16.16
C ASP A 120 -0.86 -17.66 -16.86
N ALA A 121 0.20 -18.35 -17.27
CA ALA A 121 1.34 -17.73 -17.93
C ALA A 121 1.01 -17.07 -19.29
N SER A 122 -0.13 -17.42 -19.89
CA SER A 122 -0.59 -16.84 -21.17
C SER A 122 -1.28 -15.49 -21.03
N ARG A 123 -1.69 -15.12 -19.81
CA ARG A 123 -2.34 -13.85 -19.50
C ARG A 123 -1.34 -12.87 -18.88
N PRO A 124 -1.47 -11.55 -19.16
CA PRO A 124 -0.78 -10.55 -18.37
C PRO A 124 -1.37 -10.51 -16.95
N PHE A 125 -0.64 -9.95 -15.98
CA PHE A 125 -1.09 -9.90 -14.58
C PHE A 125 -1.09 -8.48 -14.03
N CYS A 126 -1.97 -8.22 -13.07
CA CYS A 126 -1.93 -7.06 -12.20
C CYS A 126 -1.97 -7.56 -10.75
N THR A 127 -0.89 -7.33 -10.00
CA THR A 127 -0.76 -7.83 -8.63
C THR A 127 -0.60 -6.68 -7.65
N VAL A 128 -1.38 -6.70 -6.57
CA VAL A 128 -1.21 -5.81 -5.42
C VAL A 128 -0.73 -6.63 -4.22
N ILE A 129 0.38 -6.19 -3.62
CA ILE A 129 0.90 -6.71 -2.36
C ILE A 129 0.74 -5.61 -1.31
N SER A 130 -0.26 -5.74 -0.45
CA SER A 130 -0.68 -4.74 0.53
C SER A 130 -0.29 -5.20 1.93
N VAL A 131 0.85 -4.72 2.43
CA VAL A 131 1.38 -5.07 3.76
C VAL A 131 1.04 -4.00 4.79
N GLU A 132 0.93 -4.37 6.07
CA GLU A 132 0.70 -3.42 7.17
C GLU A 132 1.96 -2.82 7.80
N PRO A 133 3.06 -3.57 8.01
CA PRO A 133 4.33 -2.97 8.40
C PRO A 133 4.69 -1.81 7.45
N PRO A 134 5.05 -0.62 7.97
CA PRO A 134 5.53 -0.36 9.33
C PRO A 134 4.48 0.21 10.34
N HIS A 135 3.19 -0.12 10.20
CA HIS A 135 2.13 0.31 11.13
C HIS A 135 2.38 -0.12 12.58
N ASP A 136 1.84 0.60 13.57
CA ASP A 136 1.91 0.18 14.98
C ASP A 136 1.13 -1.13 15.23
N PRO A 137 1.53 -2.00 16.18
CA PRO A 137 2.65 -1.86 17.12
C PRO A 137 3.99 -1.96 16.41
N PHE A 138 4.91 -1.05 16.72
CA PHE A 138 6.23 -1.00 16.10
C PHE A 138 7.08 -2.19 16.55
N GLU A 139 6.89 -3.32 15.88
CA GLU A 139 7.50 -4.62 16.14
C GLU A 139 8.10 -5.15 14.83
N ALA A 140 9.41 -5.43 14.86
CA ALA A 140 10.16 -5.97 13.73
C ALA A 140 10.75 -7.34 14.11
N PRO A 141 11.28 -8.12 13.14
CA PRO A 141 12.03 -9.33 13.46
C PRO A 141 13.13 -9.06 14.50
N GLU A 142 13.23 -9.93 15.53
CA GLU A 142 13.98 -9.69 16.77
C GLU A 142 15.40 -9.15 16.54
N THR A 143 16.19 -9.84 15.70
CA THR A 143 17.57 -9.45 15.40
C THR A 143 17.66 -8.07 14.72
N LEU A 144 16.74 -7.79 13.79
CA LEU A 144 16.70 -6.53 13.07
C LEU A 144 16.26 -5.38 13.98
N GLN A 145 15.28 -5.63 14.85
CA GLN A 145 14.83 -4.69 15.85
C GLN A 145 15.96 -4.33 16.82
N ALA A 146 16.62 -5.33 17.41
CA ALA A 146 17.73 -5.12 18.34
C ALA A 146 18.88 -4.32 17.69
N ALA A 147 19.20 -4.62 16.43
CA ALA A 147 20.21 -3.88 15.68
C ALA A 147 19.84 -2.39 15.54
N TRP A 148 18.59 -2.06 15.21
CA TRP A 148 18.14 -0.68 15.09
C TRP A 148 18.01 0.04 16.43
N GLU A 149 17.54 -0.63 17.48
CA GLU A 149 17.47 -0.06 18.83
C GLU A 149 18.85 0.41 19.33
N ALA A 150 19.90 -0.30 18.95
CA ALA A 150 21.29 0.03 19.27
C ALA A 150 21.92 1.12 18.36
N ARG A 151 21.29 1.49 17.23
CA ARG A 151 21.82 2.52 16.31
C ARG A 151 21.54 3.92 16.84
N GLU A 152 22.46 4.86 16.62
CA GLU A 152 22.14 6.29 16.73
C GLU A 152 21.40 6.75 15.46
N ILE A 153 20.41 7.61 15.63
CA ILE A 153 19.61 8.14 14.51
C ILE A 153 19.65 9.67 14.53
N SER A 154 19.64 10.28 13.35
CA SER A 154 19.35 11.70 13.21
C SER A 154 17.86 11.95 13.46
N LEU A 155 17.56 13.12 14.03
CA LEU A 155 16.21 13.58 14.28
C LEU A 155 15.98 14.85 13.44
N PRO A 156 14.80 15.01 12.82
CA PRO A 156 14.49 16.20 12.04
C PRO A 156 14.32 17.41 12.97
N ASP A 157 14.47 18.62 12.41
CA ASP A 157 14.42 19.87 13.18
C ASP A 157 13.08 20.10 13.87
N ASN A 158 11.98 19.60 13.28
CA ASN A 158 10.64 19.65 13.85
C ASN A 158 10.35 18.51 14.84
N PHE A 159 11.35 17.74 15.27
CA PHE A 159 11.19 16.76 16.34
C PHE A 159 11.09 17.44 17.70
N THR A 160 9.86 17.77 18.10
CA THR A 160 9.56 18.61 19.27
C THR A 160 8.73 17.86 20.34
N PRO A 161 9.29 16.83 21.01
CA PRO A 161 8.60 16.17 22.11
C PRO A 161 8.37 17.14 23.28
N ALA A 162 7.25 16.97 23.98
CA ALA A 162 6.83 17.79 25.11
C ALA A 162 7.76 17.66 26.34
N ASP A 163 8.35 16.48 26.54
CA ASP A 163 9.25 16.21 27.65
C ASP A 163 10.29 15.11 27.34
N THR A 164 11.20 14.88 28.29
CA THR A 164 12.29 13.90 28.18
C THR A 164 11.80 12.46 28.04
N GLU A 165 10.65 12.10 28.64
CA GLU A 165 10.13 10.75 28.58
C GLU A 165 9.50 10.50 27.20
N GLN A 166 8.65 11.41 26.74
CA GLN A 166 8.09 11.35 25.39
C GLN A 166 9.20 11.34 24.33
N ARG A 167 10.27 12.11 24.53
CA ARG A 167 11.46 12.09 23.67
C ARG A 167 12.05 10.69 23.54
N LYS A 168 12.22 9.95 24.65
CA LYS A 168 12.76 8.59 24.63
C LYS A 168 11.81 7.63 23.91
N GLN A 169 10.51 7.74 24.18
CA GLN A 169 9.49 6.89 23.56
C GLN A 169 9.45 7.07 22.03
N PHE A 170 9.47 8.31 21.53
CA PHE A 170 9.49 8.57 20.10
C PHE A 170 10.79 8.13 19.42
N ILE A 171 11.94 8.29 20.06
CA ILE A 171 13.20 7.79 19.51
C ILE A 171 13.18 6.26 19.39
N LEU A 172 12.72 5.56 20.43
CA LEU A 172 12.60 4.11 20.39
C LEU A 172 11.60 3.66 19.31
N ALA A 173 10.43 4.29 19.25
CA ALA A 173 9.42 4.05 18.22
C ALA A 173 9.97 4.23 16.80
N ARG A 174 10.70 5.32 16.55
CA ARG A 174 11.32 5.61 15.25
C ARG A 174 12.40 4.60 14.86
N LYS A 175 13.23 4.16 15.82
CA LYS A 175 14.20 3.07 15.58
C LYS A 175 13.50 1.76 15.17
N ARG A 176 12.43 1.39 15.86
CA ARG A 176 11.65 0.19 15.51
C ARG A 176 10.93 0.33 14.18
N TYR A 177 10.33 1.49 13.90
CA TYR A 177 9.75 1.82 12.60
C TYR A 177 10.78 1.65 11.47
N TYR A 178 12.01 2.16 11.63
CA TYR A 178 13.07 1.96 10.65
C TYR A 178 13.50 0.50 10.48
N ALA A 179 13.44 -0.31 11.55
CA ALA A 179 13.64 -1.75 11.44
C ALA A 179 12.56 -2.42 10.57
N MET A 180 11.30 -2.00 10.71
CA MET A 180 10.20 -2.50 9.87
C MET A 180 10.37 -2.04 8.42
N VAL A 181 10.78 -0.79 8.19
CA VAL A 181 11.08 -0.26 6.85
C VAL A 181 12.24 -1.04 6.20
N GLU A 182 13.31 -1.36 6.93
CA GLU A 182 14.43 -2.18 6.40
C GLU A 182 13.95 -3.60 6.01
N ASN A 183 12.97 -4.17 6.73
CA ASN A 183 12.34 -5.44 6.31
C ASN A 183 11.48 -5.29 5.05
N VAL A 184 10.76 -4.18 4.89
CA VAL A 184 10.01 -3.88 3.64
C VAL A 184 10.97 -3.75 2.47
N ASP A 185 12.06 -2.98 2.62
CA ASP A 185 13.11 -2.83 1.61
C ASP A 185 13.70 -4.17 1.18
N TRP A 186 14.04 -5.02 2.16
CA TRP A 186 14.52 -6.38 1.90
C TRP A 186 13.53 -7.19 1.04
N ASN A 187 12.22 -7.11 1.33
CA ASN A 187 11.20 -7.81 0.55
C ASN A 187 10.98 -7.23 -0.84
N VAL A 188 11.11 -5.91 -1.04
CA VAL A 188 11.15 -5.30 -2.38
C VAL A 188 12.32 -5.87 -3.19
N GLY A 189 13.50 -6.01 -2.55
CA GLY A 189 14.66 -6.69 -3.14
C GLY A 189 14.38 -8.14 -3.56
N ARG A 190 13.61 -8.89 -2.75
CA ARG A 190 13.20 -10.26 -3.08
C ARG A 190 12.26 -10.31 -4.27
N ILE A 191 11.24 -9.46 -4.32
CA ILE A 191 10.28 -9.39 -5.43
C ILE A 191 11.01 -9.06 -6.73
N THR A 192 11.88 -8.04 -6.72
CA THR A 192 12.64 -7.64 -7.92
C THR A 192 13.63 -8.72 -8.37
N THR A 193 14.23 -9.47 -7.43
CA THR A 193 15.06 -10.64 -7.75
C THR A 193 14.22 -11.75 -8.37
N PHE A 194 13.06 -12.06 -7.78
CA PHE A 194 12.13 -13.06 -8.30
C PHE A 194 11.66 -12.73 -9.72
N LEU A 195 11.30 -11.47 -10.01
CA LEU A 195 10.90 -11.06 -11.35
C LEU A 195 12.01 -11.35 -12.38
N LYS A 196 13.28 -11.08 -12.03
CA LYS A 196 14.45 -11.41 -12.87
C LYS A 196 14.63 -12.91 -13.07
N GLU A 197 14.56 -13.67 -11.98
CA GLU A 197 14.71 -15.13 -12.02
C GLU A 197 13.60 -15.83 -12.83
N LYS A 198 12.42 -15.22 -12.90
CA LYS A 198 11.27 -15.69 -13.69
C LYS A 198 11.18 -15.08 -15.09
N HIS A 199 12.16 -14.25 -15.50
CA HIS A 199 12.18 -13.55 -16.78
C HIS A 199 10.92 -12.69 -17.02
N LEU A 200 10.46 -12.02 -15.97
CA LEU A 200 9.30 -11.14 -15.97
C LEU A 200 9.69 -9.65 -15.91
N GLU A 201 10.93 -9.34 -15.55
CA GLU A 201 11.39 -7.97 -15.27
C GLU A 201 11.27 -7.03 -16.48
N ASP A 202 11.56 -7.53 -17.68
CA ASP A 202 11.56 -6.73 -18.92
C ASP A 202 10.14 -6.33 -19.36
N ASN A 203 9.11 -6.93 -18.77
CA ASN A 203 7.70 -6.69 -19.09
C ASN A 203 6.84 -6.49 -17.83
N THR A 204 7.43 -6.04 -16.73
CA THR A 204 6.71 -5.75 -15.49
C THR A 204 7.02 -4.34 -15.02
N VAL A 205 5.97 -3.53 -14.88
CA VAL A 205 6.03 -2.27 -14.16
C VAL A 205 5.92 -2.56 -12.67
N VAL A 206 6.82 -2.00 -11.87
CA VAL A 206 6.80 -2.10 -10.40
C VAL A 206 6.53 -0.72 -9.82
N MET A 207 5.43 -0.60 -9.07
CA MET A 207 5.06 0.62 -8.36
C MET A 207 5.14 0.37 -6.85
N PHE A 208 5.95 1.15 -6.14
CA PHE A 208 6.05 1.15 -4.69
C PHE A 208 5.48 2.46 -4.14
N LEU A 209 4.59 2.35 -3.17
CA LEU A 209 3.96 3.50 -2.53
C LEU A 209 3.52 3.19 -1.09
N SER A 210 3.06 4.21 -0.39
CA SER A 210 2.42 4.10 0.92
C SER A 210 0.99 4.66 0.88
N ASP A 211 0.12 4.22 1.80
CA ASP A 211 -1.24 4.77 1.94
C ASP A 211 -1.25 6.11 2.70
N HIS A 212 -0.29 6.33 3.60
CA HIS A 212 -0.09 7.56 4.35
C HIS A 212 1.29 7.54 5.05
N GLY A 213 1.70 8.67 5.64
CA GLY A 213 2.91 8.78 6.46
C GLY A 213 2.72 8.43 7.96
N GLU A 214 3.70 8.79 8.78
CA GLU A 214 3.69 8.66 10.23
C GLU A 214 4.56 9.77 10.86
N LEU A 215 3.94 10.61 11.71
CA LEU A 215 4.57 11.76 12.36
C LEU A 215 5.74 11.34 13.27
N ASN A 216 5.61 10.23 14.01
CA ASN A 216 6.66 9.63 14.85
C ASN A 216 7.46 10.63 15.71
N GLY A 217 6.78 11.62 16.30
CA GLY A 217 7.36 12.66 17.14
C GLY A 217 7.72 13.97 16.43
N SER A 218 7.63 14.03 15.10
CA SER A 218 7.60 15.30 14.37
C SER A 218 6.40 16.13 14.84
N HIS A 219 6.61 17.42 15.05
CA HIS A 219 5.68 18.35 15.67
C HIS A 219 5.22 17.96 17.10
N GLY A 220 5.91 17.01 17.75
CA GLY A 220 5.48 16.44 19.04
C GLY A 220 4.27 15.52 18.93
N LEU A 221 3.90 15.12 17.72
CA LEU A 221 2.69 14.36 17.41
C LEU A 221 3.04 12.92 16.98
N ARG A 222 2.03 12.04 17.03
CA ARG A 222 2.08 10.65 16.54
C ARG A 222 0.92 10.40 15.59
N GLY A 223 1.07 9.44 14.68
CA GLY A 223 0.03 9.05 13.74
C GLY A 223 0.08 9.89 12.47
N LYS A 224 -1.10 10.11 11.88
CA LYS A 224 -1.24 10.45 10.46
C LYS A 224 -2.46 11.32 10.13
N GLN A 225 -3.00 11.99 11.15
CA GLN A 225 -4.28 12.71 11.08
C GLN A 225 -4.06 14.22 11.01
N TRP A 226 -2.94 14.65 10.41
CA TRP A 226 -2.53 16.04 10.33
C TRP A 226 -2.00 16.37 8.93
N PRO A 227 -2.20 17.59 8.41
CA PRO A 227 -1.78 17.97 7.06
C PRO A 227 -0.29 18.36 7.01
N PHE A 228 0.56 17.60 7.67
CA PHE A 228 2.03 17.77 7.63
C PHE A 228 2.65 16.76 6.66
N GLU A 229 3.79 17.11 6.08
CA GLU A 229 4.49 16.29 5.08
C GLU A 229 4.76 14.87 5.59
N GLU A 230 5.15 14.70 6.86
CA GLU A 230 5.38 13.38 7.45
C GLU A 230 4.13 12.51 7.54
N SER A 231 2.94 13.08 7.34
CA SER A 231 1.66 12.40 7.39
C SER A 231 1.05 12.20 6.01
N VAL A 232 1.18 13.16 5.10
CA VAL A 232 0.50 13.13 3.78
C VAL A 232 1.47 12.97 2.62
N GLY A 233 2.74 13.31 2.81
CA GLY A 233 3.83 13.07 1.87
C GLY A 233 4.22 11.61 1.91
N ILE A 234 3.82 10.87 0.87
CA ILE A 234 4.07 9.43 0.73
C ILE A 234 5.09 9.17 -0.37
N PRO A 235 5.92 8.11 -0.26
CA PRO A 235 6.73 7.69 -1.38
C PRO A 235 5.84 7.22 -2.54
N LEU A 236 6.23 7.58 -3.76
CA LEU A 236 5.75 6.96 -5.00
C LEU A 236 6.96 6.73 -5.90
N ILE A 237 7.36 5.47 -6.05
CA ILE A 237 8.48 5.05 -6.89
C ILE A 237 7.93 4.14 -7.96
N VAL A 238 8.17 4.48 -9.23
CA VAL A 238 7.76 3.66 -10.38
C VAL A 238 9.00 3.23 -11.14
N TYR A 239 9.15 1.92 -11.30
CA TYR A 239 10.06 1.30 -12.24
C TYR A 239 9.25 0.78 -13.42
N ASP A 240 9.51 1.31 -14.62
CA ASP A 240 9.00 0.78 -15.87
C ASP A 240 10.21 0.47 -16.78
N PRO A 241 10.37 -0.78 -17.27
CA PRO A 241 11.47 -1.14 -18.16
C PRO A 241 11.50 -0.33 -19.46
N ASN A 242 10.39 0.30 -19.85
CA ASN A 242 10.25 1.13 -21.04
C ASN A 242 10.44 2.64 -20.77
N ALA A 243 10.62 3.07 -19.52
CA ALA A 243 10.81 4.48 -19.19
C ALA A 243 12.17 5.02 -19.65
N GLN A 244 12.15 6.21 -20.26
CA GLN A 244 13.34 6.85 -20.84
C GLN A 244 14.09 7.76 -19.85
N ASN A 245 13.47 8.10 -18.73
CA ASN A 245 13.93 9.04 -17.71
C ASN A 245 14.32 8.31 -16.40
N SER A 246 14.87 7.10 -16.50
CA SER A 246 15.29 6.32 -15.33
C SER A 246 16.21 7.15 -14.41
N GLY A 247 15.92 7.12 -13.10
CA GLY A 247 16.62 7.92 -12.09
C GLY A 247 16.13 9.37 -11.95
N ALA A 248 15.07 9.78 -12.67
CA ALA A 248 14.44 11.08 -12.46
C ALA A 248 13.75 11.18 -11.10
N SER A 249 13.79 12.38 -10.52
CA SER A 249 12.99 12.79 -9.37
C SER A 249 12.12 13.97 -9.83
N LEU A 250 10.83 13.92 -9.51
CA LEU A 250 9.82 14.85 -9.99
C LEU A 250 9.13 15.49 -8.79
N ASP A 251 9.03 16.82 -8.81
CA ASP A 251 8.46 17.62 -7.72
C ASP A 251 7.00 18.03 -7.99
N ASP A 252 6.40 17.52 -9.07
CA ASP A 252 5.01 17.82 -9.42
C ASP A 252 4.05 17.27 -8.34
N PRO A 253 3.00 18.04 -7.97
CA PRO A 253 2.05 17.58 -6.99
C PRO A 253 1.22 16.43 -7.57
N VAL A 254 1.22 15.30 -6.86
CA VAL A 254 0.54 14.05 -7.22
C VAL A 254 -0.37 13.59 -6.07
N ALA A 255 -1.52 13.01 -6.41
CA ALA A 255 -2.51 12.51 -5.46
C ALA A 255 -2.80 11.03 -5.68
N THR A 256 -3.34 10.37 -4.65
CA THR A 256 -3.66 8.93 -4.72
C THR A 256 -4.76 8.57 -5.72
N GLU A 257 -5.54 9.55 -6.17
CA GLU A 257 -6.55 9.43 -7.22
C GLU A 257 -5.92 9.30 -8.60
N ASP A 258 -4.72 9.84 -8.81
CA ASP A 258 -3.97 9.69 -10.06
C ASP A 258 -3.52 8.24 -10.31
N LEU A 259 -3.42 7.44 -9.25
CA LEU A 259 -2.90 6.08 -9.32
C LEU A 259 -3.78 5.16 -10.16
N PHE A 260 -5.11 5.27 -10.07
CA PHE A 260 -6.02 4.44 -10.87
C PHE A 260 -5.84 4.65 -12.38
N PRO A 261 -5.97 5.88 -12.93
CA PRO A 261 -5.74 6.08 -14.36
C PRO A 261 -4.29 5.78 -14.75
N THR A 262 -3.31 6.06 -13.87
CA THR A 262 -1.89 5.77 -14.13
C THR A 262 -1.60 4.28 -14.24
N THR A 263 -2.11 3.44 -13.34
CA THR A 263 -1.88 1.98 -13.41
C THR A 263 -2.46 1.40 -14.71
N LEU A 264 -3.61 1.91 -15.18
CA LEU A 264 -4.17 1.54 -16.47
C LEU A 264 -3.35 2.08 -17.64
N GLY A 265 -2.94 3.35 -17.59
CA GLY A 265 -2.13 3.99 -18.64
C GLY A 265 -0.78 3.30 -18.85
N LEU A 266 -0.11 2.87 -17.78
CA LEU A 266 1.13 2.08 -17.84
C LEU A 266 0.92 0.71 -18.51
N ALA A 267 -0.31 0.17 -18.44
CA ALA A 267 -0.71 -1.03 -19.16
C ALA A 267 -1.25 -0.77 -20.58
N GLY A 268 -1.25 0.49 -21.04
CA GLY A 268 -1.82 0.88 -22.33
C GLY A 268 -3.36 0.84 -22.36
N LEU A 269 -4.00 0.85 -21.20
CA LEU A 269 -5.45 0.84 -21.02
C LEU A 269 -5.96 2.25 -20.72
N THR A 270 -7.27 2.45 -20.87
CA THR A 270 -7.94 3.71 -20.53
C THR A 270 -9.08 3.40 -19.57
N PRO A 271 -9.24 4.16 -18.46
CA PRO A 271 -10.40 4.01 -17.59
C PRO A 271 -11.71 4.10 -18.38
N ARG A 272 -12.69 3.26 -18.03
CA ARG A 272 -14.01 3.31 -18.67
C ARG A 272 -14.76 4.59 -18.38
N ASN A 273 -14.57 5.14 -17.19
CA ASN A 273 -15.22 6.36 -16.71
C ASN A 273 -14.20 7.49 -16.61
N GLU A 274 -14.66 8.73 -16.74
CA GLU A 274 -13.84 9.88 -16.37
C GLU A 274 -13.55 9.84 -14.85
N LEU A 275 -12.29 10.01 -14.49
CA LEU A 275 -11.81 10.00 -13.11
C LEU A 275 -11.28 11.40 -12.74
N PRO A 276 -11.32 11.79 -11.45
CA PRO A 276 -10.74 13.05 -11.01
C PRO A 276 -9.20 13.07 -11.10
N GLY A 277 -8.56 11.90 -11.02
CA GLY A 277 -7.12 11.75 -11.15
C GLY A 277 -6.63 11.93 -12.59
N THR A 278 -5.37 12.32 -12.74
CA THR A 278 -4.65 12.44 -14.01
C THR A 278 -3.80 11.20 -14.26
N ASP A 279 -3.80 10.68 -15.48
CA ASP A 279 -2.85 9.65 -15.90
C ASP A 279 -1.43 10.23 -15.96
N LEU A 280 -0.54 9.72 -15.10
CA LEU A 280 0.85 10.17 -14.98
C LEU A 280 1.79 9.48 -15.96
N THR A 281 1.31 8.59 -16.84
CA THR A 281 2.15 7.79 -17.73
C THR A 281 3.08 8.64 -18.60
N ASP A 282 2.62 9.79 -19.10
CA ASP A 282 3.46 10.70 -19.87
C ASP A 282 4.54 11.39 -19.03
N LEU A 283 4.23 11.70 -17.77
CA LEU A 283 5.17 12.25 -16.81
C LEU A 283 6.23 11.19 -16.44
N ILE A 284 5.78 9.98 -16.12
CA ILE A 284 6.61 8.82 -15.77
C ILE A 284 7.56 8.49 -16.93
N HIS A 285 7.13 8.61 -18.18
CA HIS A 285 7.98 8.34 -19.35
C HIS A 285 8.81 9.54 -19.83
N GLY A 286 8.75 10.68 -19.15
CA GLY A 286 9.48 11.90 -19.53
C GLY A 286 8.97 12.55 -20.82
N ARG A 287 7.76 12.21 -21.27
CA ARG A 287 7.09 12.83 -22.43
C ARG A 287 6.45 14.17 -22.08
N CYS A 288 6.19 14.39 -20.79
CA CYS A 288 5.81 15.68 -20.24
C CYS A 288 6.78 16.09 -19.14
N SER A 289 7.11 17.38 -19.06
CA SER A 289 8.03 17.91 -18.06
C SER A 289 7.37 18.38 -16.76
N ARG A 290 6.05 18.66 -16.79
CA ARG A 290 5.25 19.14 -15.64
C ARG A 290 3.77 18.85 -15.82
N LEU A 291 3.06 18.64 -14.72
CA LEU A 291 1.61 18.53 -14.71
C LEU A 291 0.94 19.91 -14.79
N PRO A 292 -0.23 20.03 -15.46
CA PRO A 292 -0.96 21.28 -15.58
C PRO A 292 -1.78 21.60 -14.31
N ARG A 293 -1.17 21.50 -13.12
CA ARG A 293 -1.80 21.82 -11.82
C ARG A 293 -0.78 22.38 -10.84
N GLU A 294 -1.24 23.27 -9.96
CA GLU A 294 -0.39 23.89 -8.93
C GLU A 294 -0.42 23.14 -7.59
N GLY A 295 -1.37 22.23 -7.41
CA GLY A 295 -1.55 21.47 -6.18
C GLY A 295 -2.56 20.34 -6.33
N VAL A 296 -2.78 19.62 -5.23
CA VAL A 296 -3.73 18.51 -5.14
C VAL A 296 -4.69 18.73 -3.97
N MET A 297 -5.86 18.09 -4.05
CA MET A 297 -6.82 18.11 -2.95
C MET A 297 -6.41 17.09 -1.89
N LEU A 298 -6.33 17.55 -0.64
CA LEU A 298 -6.22 16.70 0.54
C LEU A 298 -7.55 16.75 1.28
N GLU A 299 -8.09 15.58 1.61
CA GLU A 299 -9.32 15.47 2.39
C GLU A 299 -9.06 14.79 3.72
N PHE A 300 -9.62 15.37 4.79
CA PHE A 300 -9.67 14.73 6.09
C PHE A 300 -11.04 14.97 6.70
N VAL A 301 -11.76 13.89 6.99
CA VAL A 301 -13.06 13.96 7.64
C VAL A 301 -12.86 13.61 9.11
N ALA A 302 -13.05 14.59 9.97
CA ALA A 302 -13.15 14.38 11.40
C ALA A 302 -14.63 14.47 11.81
N GLU A 303 -15.12 13.46 12.52
CA GLU A 303 -16.35 13.63 13.30
C GLU A 303 -16.01 14.55 14.48
N LEU A 304 -16.62 15.74 14.51
CA LEU A 304 -16.48 16.73 15.58
C LEU A 304 -17.49 16.48 16.71
#